data_AF-A0A496WPH0-F1
#
_entry.id   AF-A0A496WPH0-F1
#
_cell.length_a   1.000
_cell.length_b   1.000
_cell.length_c   1.000
_cell.angle_alpha   90.00
_cell.angle_beta   90.00
_cell.angle_gamma   90.00
#
_symmetry.space_group_name_H-M   'P 1'
#
loop_
_entity.id
_entity.type
_entity.pdbx_description
1 polymer ?
#
loop_
_entity_poly.entity_id
_entity_poly.type
_entity_poly.pdbx_seq_one_letter_code
_entity_poly.pdbx_strand_id
1 'polypeptide(L)'
;MTKMTKFTSAILLSLIFVTASARDWVDESNEFTTVVLKAQSQFQPEGATSLGLSEFDSSIMDLGPDLYERAIAVDQGLVVKTGDATHGRALCRAGFTGAV
;
A
#
# COMPACT_ATOMS: atom_id res chain seq x y z
N MET A 1 -18.62 43.91 -9.09
CA MET A 1 -17.94 42.72 -9.68
C MET A 1 -16.78 42.18 -8.83
N THR A 2 -16.65 42.56 -7.55
CA THR A 2 -15.54 42.13 -6.65
C THR A 2 -15.89 40.94 -5.75
N LYS A 3 -17.18 40.58 -5.63
CA LYS A 3 -17.64 39.41 -4.84
C LYS A 3 -17.44 38.08 -5.57
N MET A 4 -17.61 38.04 -6.90
CA MET A 4 -17.42 36.84 -7.71
C MET A 4 -15.95 36.38 -7.77
N THR A 5 -14.98 37.31 -7.73
CA THR A 5 -13.54 37.01 -7.70
C THR A 5 -13.07 36.41 -6.37
N LYS A 6 -13.76 36.69 -5.26
CA LYS A 6 -13.46 36.06 -3.96
C LYS A 6 -13.96 34.61 -3.89
N PHE A 7 -15.11 34.33 -4.53
CA PHE A 7 -15.65 32.96 -4.61
C PHE A 7 -14.79 32.05 -5.49
N THR A 8 -14.29 32.54 -6.62
CA THR A 8 -13.37 31.76 -7.46
C THR A 8 -12.05 31.48 -6.74
N SER A 9 -11.53 32.43 -5.97
CA SER A 9 -10.30 32.24 -5.20
C SER A 9 -10.46 31.24 -4.04
N ALA A 10 -11.63 31.18 -3.41
CA ALA A 10 -11.93 30.19 -2.37
C ALA A 10 -12.05 28.76 -2.93
N ILE A 11 -12.61 28.62 -4.13
CA ILE A 11 -12.70 27.33 -4.83
C ILE A 11 -11.30 26.83 -5.23
N LEU A 12 -10.44 27.71 -5.74
CA LEU A 12 -9.07 27.37 -6.13
C LEU A 12 -8.22 26.96 -4.92
N LEU A 13 -8.41 27.60 -3.76
CA LEU A 13 -7.69 27.25 -2.54
C LEU A 13 -8.14 25.90 -1.96
N SER A 14 -9.44 25.59 -2.02
CA SER A 14 -9.99 24.29 -1.58
C SER A 14 -9.44 23.11 -2.40
N LEU A 15 -9.24 23.31 -3.70
CA LEU A 15 -8.76 22.25 -4.59
C LEU A 15 -7.31 21.82 -4.32
N ILE A 16 -6.47 22.73 -3.79
CA ILE A 16 -5.06 22.45 -3.49
C ILE A 16 -4.91 21.56 -2.24
N PHE A 17 -5.78 21.70 -1.25
CA PHE A 17 -5.72 20.88 -0.02
C PHE A 17 -6.13 19.42 -0.25
N VAL A 18 -7.06 19.17 -1.17
CA VAL A 18 -7.51 17.81 -1.51
C VAL A 18 -6.44 17.01 -2.25
N THR A 19 -5.65 17.65 -3.10
CA THR A 19 -4.62 16.94 -3.89
C THR A 19 -3.37 16.62 -3.06
N ALA A 20 -3.05 17.43 -2.05
CA ALA A 20 -1.94 17.17 -1.13
C ALA A 20 -2.22 15.93 -0.24
N SER A 21 -3.40 15.87 0.40
CA SER A 21 -3.76 14.70 1.22
C SER A 21 -3.93 13.43 0.38
N ALA A 22 -4.33 13.58 -0.88
CA ALA A 22 -4.44 12.45 -1.80
C ALA A 22 -3.10 11.76 -2.06
N ARG A 23 -1.99 12.51 -2.07
CA ARG A 23 -0.66 11.95 -2.31
C ARG A 23 -0.19 11.11 -1.13
N ASP A 24 -0.41 11.58 0.09
CA ASP A 24 0.08 10.91 1.30
C ASP A 24 -0.56 9.53 1.52
N TRP A 25 -1.89 9.39 1.33
CA TRP A 25 -2.54 8.08 1.52
C TRP A 25 -2.21 7.11 0.39
N VAL A 26 -1.99 7.61 -0.84
CA VAL A 26 -1.58 6.77 -1.97
C VAL A 26 -0.18 6.24 -1.74
N ASP A 27 0.75 7.07 -1.28
CA ASP A 27 2.11 6.64 -0.96
C ASP A 27 2.12 5.59 0.16
N GLU A 28 1.33 5.79 1.23
CA GLU A 28 1.14 4.80 2.30
C GLU A 28 0.54 3.49 1.78
N SER A 29 -0.51 3.56 0.95
CA SER A 29 -1.13 2.39 0.33
C SER A 29 -0.15 1.63 -0.58
N ASN A 30 0.66 2.35 -1.35
CA ASN A 30 1.65 1.77 -2.24
C ASN A 30 2.74 1.03 -1.45
N GLU A 31 3.17 1.55 -0.30
CA GLU A 31 4.14 0.89 0.58
C GLU A 31 3.64 -0.50 1.00
N PHE A 32 2.42 -0.59 1.54
CA PHE A 32 1.85 -1.87 1.95
C PHE A 32 1.61 -2.82 0.77
N THR A 33 1.08 -2.28 -0.33
CA THR A 33 0.80 -3.07 -1.53
C THR A 33 2.09 -3.66 -2.11
N THR A 34 3.18 -2.90 -2.12
CA THR A 34 4.48 -3.35 -2.63
C THR A 34 5.01 -4.54 -1.84
N VAL A 35 4.83 -4.56 -0.52
CA VAL A 35 5.27 -5.69 0.33
C VAL A 35 4.54 -6.97 -0.04
N VAL A 36 3.21 -6.92 -0.14
CA VAL A 36 2.38 -8.08 -0.49
C VAL A 36 2.70 -8.54 -1.91
N LEU A 37 2.76 -7.60 -2.86
CA LEU A 37 3.02 -7.88 -4.27
C LEU A 37 4.36 -8.61 -4.44
N LYS A 38 5.44 -8.15 -3.80
CA LYS A 38 6.76 -8.79 -3.90
C LYS A 38 6.78 -10.20 -3.29
N ALA A 39 6.04 -10.45 -2.21
CA ALA A 39 5.98 -11.78 -1.62
C ALA A 39 5.25 -12.77 -2.54
N GLN A 40 4.11 -12.36 -3.11
CA GLN A 40 3.33 -13.18 -4.03
C GLN A 40 4.05 -13.41 -5.36
N SER A 41 4.85 -12.43 -5.81
CA SER A 41 5.66 -12.52 -7.02
C SER A 41 6.67 -13.68 -7.00
N GLN A 42 7.06 -14.19 -5.81
CA GLN A 42 7.91 -15.39 -5.71
C GLN A 42 7.21 -16.65 -6.24
N PHE A 43 5.87 -16.69 -6.19
CA PHE A 43 5.06 -17.82 -6.65
C PHE A 43 4.42 -17.58 -8.02
N GLN A 44 4.47 -16.35 -8.54
CA GLN A 44 3.96 -15.95 -9.85
C GLN A 44 4.88 -14.93 -10.54
N PRO A 45 6.15 -15.27 -10.80
CA PRO A 45 7.15 -14.32 -11.28
C PRO A 45 6.82 -13.76 -12.68
N GLU A 46 6.21 -14.55 -13.56
CA GLU A 46 5.82 -14.12 -14.90
C GLU A 46 4.72 -13.05 -14.84
N GLY A 47 3.79 -13.20 -13.88
CA GLY A 47 2.79 -12.19 -13.57
C GLY A 47 3.44 -10.90 -13.05
N ALA A 48 4.44 -11.01 -12.18
CA ALA A 48 5.18 -9.86 -11.65
C ALA A 48 5.93 -9.08 -12.74
N THR A 49 6.61 -9.79 -13.65
CA THR A 49 7.23 -9.20 -14.84
C THR A 49 6.21 -8.45 -15.69
N SER A 50 5.01 -9.01 -15.91
CA SER A 50 3.95 -8.34 -16.67
C SER A 50 3.46 -7.04 -16.01
N LEU A 51 3.59 -6.94 -14.69
CA LEU A 51 3.30 -5.74 -13.88
C LEU A 51 4.48 -4.77 -13.78
N GLY A 52 5.62 -5.08 -14.41
CA GLY A 52 6.81 -4.23 -14.47
C GLY A 52 7.81 -4.43 -13.33
N LEU A 53 7.68 -5.50 -12.53
CA LEU A 53 8.66 -5.85 -11.50
C LEU A 53 9.84 -6.61 -12.14
N SER A 54 10.76 -5.86 -12.72
CA SER A 54 11.89 -6.40 -13.49
C SER A 54 12.84 -7.28 -12.68
N GLU A 55 12.80 -7.20 -11.34
CA GLU A 55 13.54 -8.13 -10.48
C GLU A 55 13.11 -9.60 -10.64
N PHE A 56 11.95 -9.87 -11.24
CA PHE A 56 11.44 -11.23 -11.48
C PHE A 56 11.62 -11.71 -12.93
N ASP A 57 12.20 -10.92 -13.84
CA ASP A 57 12.30 -11.25 -15.28
C ASP A 57 13.06 -12.55 -15.58
N SER A 58 14.02 -12.89 -14.72
CA SER A 58 14.82 -14.12 -14.84
C SER A 58 14.25 -15.29 -14.03
N SER A 59 13.13 -15.09 -13.33
CA SER A 59 12.52 -16.08 -12.46
C SER A 59 11.43 -16.85 -13.22
N ILE A 60 11.27 -18.13 -12.88
CA ILE A 60 10.24 -19.01 -13.43
C ILE A 60 9.46 -19.60 -12.27
N MET A 61 8.14 -19.72 -12.43
CA MET A 61 7.26 -20.31 -11.45
C MET A 61 7.72 -21.71 -11.03
N ASP A 62 7.92 -21.91 -9.74
CA ASP A 62 8.29 -23.20 -9.16
C ASP A 62 7.04 -24.06 -8.88
N LEU A 63 6.77 -25.00 -9.78
CA LEU A 63 5.66 -25.97 -9.67
C LEU A 63 5.96 -27.16 -8.73
N GLY A 64 6.99 -27.05 -7.88
CA GLY A 64 7.33 -28.07 -6.89
C GLY A 64 6.21 -28.36 -5.88
N PRO A 65 6.36 -29.43 -5.07
CA PRO A 65 5.32 -29.95 -4.18
C PRO A 65 4.73 -28.92 -3.22
N ASP A 66 3.42 -28.97 -3.01
CA ASP A 66 2.70 -28.12 -2.05
C ASP A 66 2.74 -26.62 -2.41
N LEU A 67 2.81 -26.27 -3.70
CA LEU A 67 2.88 -24.89 -4.20
C LEU A 67 1.84 -23.97 -3.52
N TYR A 68 0.59 -24.41 -3.44
CA TYR A 68 -0.48 -23.59 -2.87
C TYR A 68 -0.31 -23.42 -1.37
N GLU A 69 0.10 -24.46 -0.65
CA GLU A 69 0.37 -24.42 0.77
C GLU A 69 1.56 -23.50 1.09
N ARG A 70 2.64 -23.55 0.28
CA ARG A 70 3.78 -22.63 0.40
C ARG A 70 3.33 -21.17 0.21
N ALA A 71 2.52 -20.90 -0.81
CA ALA A 71 1.99 -19.57 -1.08
C ALA A 71 1.07 -19.07 0.04
N ILE A 72 0.13 -19.91 0.50
CA ILE A 72 -0.80 -19.60 1.59
C ILE A 72 -0.04 -19.31 2.88
N ALA A 73 0.98 -20.09 3.21
CA ALA A 73 1.78 -19.87 4.42
C ALA A 73 2.48 -18.50 4.42
N VAL A 74 2.99 -18.06 3.25
CA VAL A 74 3.58 -16.73 3.08
C VAL A 74 2.52 -15.64 3.25
N ASP A 75 1.37 -15.77 2.59
CA ASP A 75 0.27 -14.79 2.67
C ASP A 75 -0.28 -14.66 4.10
N GLN A 76 -0.45 -15.78 4.82
CA GLN A 76 -0.87 -15.78 6.22
C GLN A 76 0.16 -15.05 7.11
N GLY A 77 1.45 -15.27 6.89
CA GLY A 77 2.51 -14.56 7.59
C GLY A 77 2.46 -13.04 7.35
N LEU A 78 2.10 -12.61 6.14
CA LEU A 78 1.93 -11.18 5.81
C LEU A 78 0.73 -10.55 6.50
N VAL A 79 -0.40 -11.27 6.60
CA VAL A 79 -1.59 -10.77 7.30
C VAL A 79 -1.28 -10.50 8.76
N VAL A 80 -0.57 -11.41 9.44
CA VAL A 80 -0.16 -11.24 10.84
C VAL A 80 0.73 -10.01 10.98
N LYS A 81 1.81 -9.93 10.17
CA LYS A 81 2.76 -8.81 10.23
C LYS A 81 2.12 -7.46 9.94
N THR A 82 1.21 -7.41 8.96
CA THR A 82 0.54 -6.16 8.56
C THR A 82 -0.55 -5.76 9.55
N GLY A 83 -1.25 -6.74 10.13
CA GLY A 83 -2.22 -6.55 11.21
C GLY A 83 -1.57 -5.91 12.44
N ASP A 84 -0.39 -6.37 12.85
CA ASP A 84 0.35 -5.77 13.97
C ASP A 84 0.80 -4.33 13.64
N ALA A 85 1.28 -4.10 12.42
CA ALA A 85 1.75 -2.79 11.99
C ALA A 85 0.63 -1.74 11.83
N THR A 86 -0.58 -2.16 11.47
CA THR A 86 -1.76 -1.27 11.41
C THR A 86 -2.32 -0.97 12.80
N HIS A 87 -2.36 -1.97 13.70
CA HIS A 87 -2.75 -1.73 15.10
C HIS A 87 -1.77 -0.78 15.81
N GLY A 88 -0.46 -0.98 15.67
CA GLY A 88 0.56 -0.10 16.26
C GLY A 88 0.50 1.34 15.73
N ARG A 89 0.26 1.53 14.42
CA ARG A 89 0.12 2.87 13.82
C ARG A 89 -1.21 3.55 14.16
N ALA A 90 -2.31 2.81 14.28
CA ALA A 90 -3.59 3.35 14.74
C ALA A 90 -3.47 3.91 16.16
N LEU A 91 -2.75 3.22 17.05
CA LEU A 91 -2.49 3.68 18.41
C LEU A 91 -1.62 4.95 18.45
N CYS A 92 -0.56 5.04 17.63
CA CYS A 92 0.27 6.25 17.51
C CYS A 92 -0.50 7.44 16.90
N ARG A 93 -1.32 7.21 15.87
CA ARG A 93 -2.10 8.27 15.19
C ARG A 93 -3.26 8.78 16.04
N ALA A 94 -3.81 7.95 16.93
CA ALA A 94 -4.86 8.33 17.85
C ALA A 94 -4.37 9.19 19.04
N GLY A 95 -3.07 9.49 19.15
CA GLY A 95 -2.54 10.28 20.26
C GLY A 95 -2.79 9.64 21.63
N PHE A 96 -2.98 8.32 21.68
CA PHE A 96 -3.23 7.61 22.93
C PHE A 96 -1.91 7.40 23.66
N THR A 97 -1.44 8.41 24.39
CA THR A 97 -0.50 8.22 25.51
C THR A 97 -1.25 7.46 26.61
N GLY A 98 -1.35 6.15 26.46
CA GLY A 98 -1.92 5.26 27.45
C GLY A 98 -0.90 4.21 27.83
N ALA A 99 -0.19 4.46 28.93
CA ALA A 99 0.60 3.44 29.60
C ALA A 99 -0.28 2.25 29.99
N VAL A 100 0.15 1.05 29.62
CA VAL A 100 -0.01 -0.17 30.42
C VAL A 100 1.28 -0.98 30.29
#